data_AF-A0A255PES0-F1
#
_entry.id   AF-A0A255PES0-F1
#
_cell.length_a   1.000
_cell.length_b   1.000
_cell.length_c   1.000
_cell.angle_alpha   90.00
_cell.angle_beta   90.00
_cell.angle_gamma   90.00
#
_symmetry.space_group_name_H-M   'P 1'
#
loop_
_entity.id
_entity.type
_entity.pdbx_description
1 polymer ?
#
loop_
_entity_poly.entity_id
_entity_poly.type
_entity_poly.pdbx_seq_one_letter_code
_entity_poly.pdbx_strand_id
1 'polypeptide(L)' 'MSADAYLIIICEHPGCERPEGHWPVRFEPHTHTELRRLLKERRGWARKRRDGRLVDLCPEHA' A
#
# COMPACT_ATOMS: atom_id res chain seq x y z
N MET A 1 20.25 4.98 -17.29
CA MET A 1 18.79 4.92 -17.46
C MET A 1 18.18 4.50 -16.13
N SER A 2 17.36 5.33 -15.48
CA SER A 2 16.56 4.91 -14.33
C SER A 2 15.24 4.34 -14.86
N ALA A 3 14.95 3.07 -14.60
CA ALA A 3 13.63 2.52 -14.89
C ALA A 3 12.57 3.25 -14.04
N ASP A 4 11.44 3.61 -14.64
CA ASP A 4 10.31 4.12 -13.87
C ASP A 4 9.74 2.97 -13.03
N ALA A 5 9.66 3.18 -11.71
CA ALA A 5 9.08 2.23 -10.78
C ALA A 5 7.66 2.68 -10.41
N TYR A 6 6.72 1.75 -10.44
CA TYR A 6 5.32 1.97 -10.08
C TYR A 6 4.99 1.22 -8.79
N LEU A 7 4.06 1.77 -7.99
CA LEU A 7 3.69 1.17 -6.72
C LEU A 7 2.54 0.18 -6.89
N ILE A 8 2.77 -1.06 -6.45
CA ILE A 8 1.75 -2.09 -6.27
C ILE A 8 1.75 -2.46 -4.78
N ILE A 9 0.58 -2.45 -4.16
CA ILE A 9 0.40 -2.91 -2.78
C ILE A 9 -0.42 -4.20 -2.80
N ILE A 10 0.09 -5.23 -2.13
CA ILE A 10 -0.55 -6.54 -2.04
C ILE A 10 -0.92 -6.80 -0.57
N CYS A 11 -2.19 -7.08 -0.29
CA CYS A 11 -2.66 -7.56 1.01
C CYS A 11 -2.43 -9.07 1.11
N GLU A 12 -1.63 -9.50 2.08
CA GLU A 12 -1.30 -10.92 2.31
C GLU A 12 -2.33 -11.64 3.20
N HIS A 13 -3.43 -10.98 3.57
CA HIS A 13 -4.40 -11.55 4.50
C HIS A 13 -5.23 -12.68 3.85
N PRO A 14 -5.33 -13.87 4.48
CA PRO A 14 -6.16 -14.96 4.00
C PRO A 14 -7.64 -14.55 4.07
N GLY A 15 -8.24 -14.28 2.90
CA GLY A 15 -9.62 -13.79 2.77
C GLY A 15 -9.76 -12.48 1.98
N CYS A 16 -8.68 -11.92 1.45
CA CYS A 16 -8.75 -10.78 0.54
C CYS A 16 -8.94 -11.26 -0.91
N GLU A 17 -10.17 -11.19 -1.43
CA GLU A 17 -10.50 -11.63 -2.81
C GLU A 17 -9.87 -10.74 -3.90
N ARG A 18 -9.55 -9.47 -3.56
CA ARG A 18 -8.84 -8.53 -4.43
C ARG A 18 -7.68 -7.91 -3.65
N PRO A 19 -6.55 -8.63 -3.51
CA PRO A 19 -5.47 -8.22 -2.63
C PRO A 19 -4.63 -7.06 -3.20
N GLU A 20 -4.82 -6.67 -4.46
CA GLU A 20 -3.91 -5.76 -5.15
C GLU A 20 -4.49 -4.36 -5.37
N GLY A 21 -3.72 -3.35 -4.97
CA GLY A 21 -3.93 -1.97 -5.33
C GLY A 21 -2.84 -1.49 -6.28
N HIS A 22 -3.23 -0.95 -7.43
CA HIS A 22 -2.32 -0.38 -8.42
C HIS A 22 -2.40 1.14 -8.38
N TRP A 23 -1.25 1.79 -8.27
CA TRP A 23 -1.18 3.24 -8.42
C TRP A 23 -0.13 3.62 -9.45
N PRO A 24 -0.51 4.37 -10.50
CA PRO A 24 0.43 4.89 -11.48
C PRO A 24 1.18 6.10 -10.92
N VAL A 25 1.63 6.02 -9.67
CA VAL A 25 2.50 7.02 -9.04
C VAL A 25 3.93 6.55 -9.20
N ARG A 26 4.81 7.47 -9.60
CA ARG A 26 6.24 7.20 -9.69
C ARG A 26 6.77 6.96 -8.28
N PHE A 27 7.24 5.75 -8.01
CA PHE A 27 7.76 5.36 -6.72
C PHE A 27 9.26 5.62 -6.68
N GLU A 28 9.71 6.37 -5.67
CA GLU A 28 11.13 6.47 -5.32
C GLU A 28 11.49 5.41 -4.26
N PRO A 29 12.28 4.38 -4.60
CA PRO A 29 12.55 3.25 -3.71
C PRO A 29 13.26 3.63 -2.42
N HIS A 30 13.98 4.74 -2.39
CA HIS A 30 14.84 5.09 -1.25
C HIS A 30 14.13 5.93 -0.18
N THR A 31 13.06 6.63 -0.54
CA THR A 31 12.40 7.59 0.35
C THR A 31 11.05 7.08 0.86
N HIS A 32 10.39 6.20 0.10
CA HIS A 32 9.03 5.69 0.39
C HIS A 32 8.00 6.82 0.62
N THR A 33 8.29 8.04 0.15
CA THR A 33 7.46 9.23 0.38
C THR A 33 6.08 9.07 -0.25
N GLU A 34 6.04 8.61 -1.50
CA GLU A 34 4.79 8.38 -2.23
C GLU A 34 3.95 7.28 -1.57
N LEU A 35 4.56 6.20 -1.09
CA LEU A 35 3.85 5.17 -0.32
C LEU A 35 3.21 5.77 0.94
N ARG A 36 3.96 6.55 1.72
CA ARG A 36 3.42 7.18 2.96
C ARG A 36 2.28 8.15 2.65
N ARG A 37 2.43 8.94 1.60
CA ARG A 37 1.40 9.88 1.12
C ARG A 37 0.14 9.12 0.72
N LEU A 38 0.31 8.07 -0.07
CA LEU A 38 -0.77 7.25 -0.57
C LEU A 38 -1.55 6.56 0.55
N LEU A 39 -0.85 6.00 1.54
CA LEU A 39 -1.45 5.42 2.76
C LEU A 39 -2.16 6.45 3.65
N LYS A 40 -1.87 7.75 3.49
CA LYS A 40 -2.53 8.83 4.22
C LYS A 40 -3.75 9.35 3.47
N GLU A 41 -3.69 9.41 2.14
CA GLU A 41 -4.72 10.02 1.28
C GLU A 41 -5.79 9.01 0.82
N ARG A 42 -5.43 7.75 0.57
CA ARG A 42 -6.38 6.74 0.07
C ARG A 42 -7.23 6.17 1.21
N ARG A 43 -8.43 6.74 1.37
CA ARG A 43 -9.57 6.07 1.99
C ARG A 43 -9.85 4.77 1.23
N GLY A 44 -10.20 3.68 1.92
CA GLY A 44 -10.36 2.37 1.30
C GLY A 44 -9.22 1.37 1.54
N TRP A 45 -8.22 1.70 2.36
CA TRP A 45 -7.20 0.75 2.84
C TRP A 45 -7.05 0.83 4.36
N ALA A 46 -7.43 -0.24 5.04
CA ALA A 46 -7.29 -0.41 6.48
C ALA A 46 -5.85 -0.77 6.84
N ARG A 47 -5.30 -0.04 7.80
CA ARG A 47 -3.99 -0.34 8.41
C ARG A 47 -4.24 -1.04 9.74
N LYS A 48 -3.86 -2.31 9.84
CA LYS A 48 -3.84 -3.04 11.10
C LYS A 48 -2.48 -2.87 11.75
N ARG A 49 -2.49 -2.43 13.01
CA ARG A 49 -1.28 -2.27 13.83
C ARG A 49 -1.34 -3.19 15.03
N ARG A 50 -0.20 -3.77 15.37
CA ARG A 50 0.03 -4.53 16.61
C ARG A 50 1.24 -3.94 17.30
N ASP A 51 1.08 -3.52 18.55
CA ASP A 51 2.13 -2.88 19.35
C ASP A 51 2.79 -1.67 18.64
N GLY A 52 1.97 -0.87 17.95
CA GLY A 52 2.41 0.30 17.18
C GLY A 52 3.03 -0.01 15.81
N ARG A 53 3.41 -1.27 15.54
CA ARG A 53 3.96 -1.72 14.25
C ARG A 53 2.85 -2.02 13.25
N LEU A 54 3.03 -1.62 11.99
CA LEU A 54 2.14 -2.01 10.90
C LEU A 54 2.33 -3.50 10.66
N VAL A 55 1.27 -4.30 10.81
CA VAL A 55 1.30 -5.75 10.61
C VAL A 55 0.51 -6.18 9.39
N ASP A 56 -0.51 -5.42 9.01
CA ASP A 56 -1.38 -5.76 7.90
C ASP A 56 -1.85 -4.47 7.23
N LEU A 57 -1.91 -4.51 5.91
CA LEU A 57 -2.43 -3.44 5.08
C LEU A 57 -3.39 -4.08 4.09
N CYS A 58 -4.69 -3.85 4.27
CA CYS A 58 -5.71 -4.49 3.45
C CYS A 58 -6.74 -3.49 2.96
N PRO A 59 -7.27 -3.67 1.74
CA PRO A 59 -8.33 -2.82 1.26
C PRO A 59 -9.53 -2.93 2.22
N GLU A 60 -10.18 -1.80 2.51
CA GLU A 60 -11.49 -1.80 3.15
C GLU A 60 -12.44 -2.42 2.12
N HIS A 61 -12.85 -3.67 2.35
CA HIS A 61 -13.93 -4.26 1.58
C HIS A 61 -15.19 -3.44 1.86
N ALA A 62 -15.69 -2.73 0.85
CA ALA A 62 -17.02 -2.14 0.84
C ALA A 62 -18.07 -3.23 0.58
#